data_AF-A0A8T1VZS2-F1
#
_entry.id   AF-A0A8T1VZS2-F1
#
_cell.length_a   1.000
_cell.length_b   1.000
_cell.length_c   1.000
_cell.angle_alpha   90.00
_cell.angle_beta   90.00
_cell.angle_gamma   90.00
#
_symmetry.space_group_name_H-M   'P 1'
#
loop_
_entity.id
_entity.type
_entity.pdbx_description
1 polymer ?
#
loop_
_entity_poly.entity_id
_entity_poly.type
_entity_poly.pdbx_seq_one_letter_code
_entity_poly.pdbx_strand_id
1 'polypeptide(L)'
;MADTSSVVKHSAAQRQPQPGEPVCAICGRYGEFVCDATDEDVCSLECRDVCIARRQPRVQEDAQQAERSDELRRQLGIQISSGSASKTGPSEKGAQRWPVPFVDFAQEQESVQLPKQLLTNLSANGFERPTPVQMQTVPCVLKEHNVLVSAPTGTGKTASYLIPAIAQVLLAREEEKEEVLALVLAPVRELAIQIETVAKRLMRGIENMKTALLVGGFPVPTQRYRLQGGVQLIVATPGRFLDIFTNYSGGDAILPAVRICVVDEVDIMLDVGFRSQISQIVASVVALAGGRPKGMQMLFFSATVSEEVEALVRQILRATKSEQAYIRIDVCGVESKAGMSSFTLNPSVEQQVRWSENKAKKNELFEFLKGKSEESTLIFVGSKIGATMLAQAIEKRCGIGAVAIHADKTQQERLRLLESFVNLEAPVLVSTNLLSRGMDLLNVENVVVYDFPKKIADYVHLVGRTGRGDDSFGNALTFVNEEDHSLFRELVPLLRKAKVSVPREVYQSIQLENAKQRARSSEIVIDESRRAFRIRETLMDELGTIASEWKEWGCHNNKRRRTDRDHWSTA
;
A
#
# COMPACT_ATOMS: atom_id res chain seq x y z
N MET A 1 47.41 -24.13 -18.85
CA MET A 1 48.50 -23.93 -17.87
C MET A 1 48.94 -22.49 -18.04
N ALA A 2 48.46 -21.60 -17.16
CA ALA A 2 48.87 -20.20 -17.18
C ALA A 2 50.35 -20.12 -16.76
N ASP A 3 51.13 -19.35 -17.50
CA ASP A 3 52.56 -19.19 -17.33
C ASP A 3 52.85 -18.59 -15.93
N THR A 4 53.26 -19.42 -14.97
CA THR A 4 53.58 -19.01 -13.59
C THR A 4 54.97 -18.37 -13.46
N SER A 5 55.62 -18.01 -14.58
CA SER A 5 56.99 -17.51 -14.60
C SER A 5 57.15 -16.05 -14.16
N SER A 6 56.06 -15.30 -13.92
CA SER A 6 56.10 -13.88 -13.52
C SER A 6 55.75 -13.60 -12.05
N VAL A 7 55.57 -14.62 -11.21
CA VAL A 7 55.19 -14.43 -9.80
C VAL A 7 56.38 -13.93 -8.98
N VAL A 8 56.47 -12.62 -8.77
CA VAL A 8 57.49 -11.99 -7.92
C VAL A 8 57.19 -12.28 -6.44
N LYS A 9 57.93 -13.23 -5.87
CA LYS A 9 57.77 -13.65 -4.47
C LYS A 9 58.34 -12.67 -3.42
N HIS A 10 59.22 -11.74 -3.80
CA HIS A 10 59.93 -10.86 -2.85
C HIS A 10 59.89 -9.38 -3.23
N SER A 11 59.67 -8.52 -2.22
CA SER A 11 59.62 -7.04 -2.24
C SER A 11 60.80 -6.32 -2.90
N ALA A 12 61.94 -6.98 -3.11
CA ALA A 12 63.16 -6.36 -3.63
C ALA A 12 63.11 -5.93 -5.10
N ALA A 13 62.17 -6.44 -5.90
CA ALA A 13 61.99 -6.04 -7.31
C ALA A 13 61.01 -4.86 -7.49
N GLN A 14 60.47 -4.30 -6.40
CA GLN A 14 59.48 -3.22 -6.45
C GLN A 14 60.14 -1.86 -6.61
N ARG A 15 59.64 -1.07 -7.56
CA ARG A 15 60.10 0.30 -7.83
C ARG A 15 59.04 1.35 -7.47
N GLN A 16 59.45 2.61 -7.38
CA GLN A 16 58.50 3.70 -7.28
C GLN A 16 57.68 3.83 -8.59
N PRO A 17 56.38 4.18 -8.48
CA PRO A 17 55.52 4.37 -9.63
C PRO A 17 55.91 5.64 -10.40
N GLN A 18 55.88 5.56 -11.73
CA GLN A 18 56.00 6.73 -12.60
C GLN A 18 54.62 7.40 -12.76
N PRO A 19 54.56 8.68 -13.20
CA PRO A 19 53.29 9.36 -13.41
C PRO A 19 52.37 8.60 -14.38
N GLY A 20 51.16 8.27 -13.94
CA GLY A 20 50.15 7.55 -14.72
C GLY A 20 50.16 6.03 -14.55
N GLU A 21 51.08 5.48 -13.75
CA GLU A 21 51.13 4.05 -13.48
C GLU A 21 50.28 3.63 -12.27
N PRO A 22 49.68 2.42 -12.29
CA PRO A 22 48.93 1.89 -11.17
C PRO A 22 49.82 1.69 -9.93
N VAL A 23 49.26 2.05 -8.78
CA VAL A 23 49.94 1.98 -7.48
C VAL A 23 49.29 0.90 -6.62
N CYS A 24 50.11 0.13 -5.92
CA CYS A 24 49.61 -0.87 -5.00
C CYS A 24 48.88 -0.24 -3.81
N ALA A 25 47.67 -0.71 -3.53
CA ALA A 25 46.80 -0.25 -2.46
C ALA A 25 47.37 -0.42 -1.03
N ILE A 26 48.42 -1.23 -0.86
CA ILE A 26 49.05 -1.51 0.44
C ILE A 26 50.38 -0.77 0.60
N CYS A 27 51.25 -0.87 -0.41
CA CYS A 27 52.65 -0.46 -0.31
C CYS A 27 52.96 0.87 -1.01
N GLY A 28 52.06 1.39 -1.86
CA GLY A 28 52.24 2.61 -2.65
C GLY A 28 53.31 2.52 -3.75
N ARG A 29 53.89 1.33 -3.99
CA ARG A 29 54.84 1.06 -5.08
C ARG A 29 54.09 0.62 -6.34
N TYR A 30 54.76 0.60 -7.49
CA TYR A 30 54.17 0.15 -8.75
C TYR A 30 53.49 -1.23 -8.59
N GLY A 31 52.23 -1.34 -8.99
CA GLY A 31 51.42 -2.55 -8.87
C GLY A 31 50.94 -3.01 -10.25
N GLU A 32 51.35 -4.20 -10.67
CA GLU A 32 51.01 -4.76 -12.00
C GLU A 32 49.95 -5.88 -11.90
N PHE A 33 49.49 -6.21 -10.69
CA PHE A 33 48.61 -7.35 -10.42
C PHE A 33 47.32 -6.90 -9.74
N VAL A 34 46.18 -7.33 -10.26
CA VAL A 34 44.89 -7.17 -9.59
C VAL A 34 44.67 -8.34 -8.62
N CYS A 35 44.23 -8.04 -7.39
CA CYS A 35 43.77 -9.07 -6.47
C CYS A 35 42.36 -9.52 -6.87
N ASP A 36 42.22 -10.70 -7.48
CA ASP A 36 40.94 -11.26 -7.95
C ASP A 36 39.81 -11.25 -6.90
N ALA A 37 40.16 -11.23 -5.61
CA ALA A 37 39.18 -11.18 -4.53
C ALA A 37 38.66 -9.78 -4.22
N THR A 38 39.44 -8.72 -4.46
CA THR A 38 39.13 -7.33 -4.08
C THR A 38 39.10 -6.36 -5.25
N ASP A 39 39.51 -6.78 -6.45
CA ASP A 39 39.66 -5.95 -7.66
C ASP A 39 40.60 -4.74 -7.44
N GLU A 40 41.54 -4.86 -6.49
CA GLU A 40 42.54 -3.84 -6.16
C GLU A 40 43.94 -4.24 -6.65
N ASP A 41 44.71 -3.29 -7.15
CA ASP A 41 46.08 -3.50 -7.58
C ASP A 41 47.04 -3.73 -6.39
N VAL A 42 47.88 -4.77 -6.46
CA VAL A 42 48.86 -5.16 -5.44
C VAL A 42 50.25 -5.44 -6.03
N CYS A 43 51.30 -5.05 -5.29
CA CYS A 43 52.70 -5.10 -5.73
C CYS A 43 53.42 -6.42 -5.41
N SER A 44 52.80 -7.33 -4.63
CA SER A 44 53.39 -8.62 -4.21
C SER A 44 52.36 -9.54 -3.56
N LEU A 45 52.71 -10.82 -3.39
CA LEU A 45 51.92 -11.77 -2.62
C LEU A 45 51.78 -11.38 -1.14
N GLU A 46 52.81 -10.79 -0.52
CA GLU A 46 52.73 -10.28 0.85
C GLU A 46 51.70 -9.14 0.97
N CYS A 47 51.70 -8.22 0.00
CA CYS A 47 50.69 -7.16 -0.05
C CYS A 47 49.29 -7.70 -0.33
N ARG A 48 49.16 -8.74 -1.16
CA ARG A 48 47.90 -9.46 -1.36
C ARG A 48 47.39 -10.06 -0.05
N ASP A 49 48.24 -10.74 0.71
CA ASP A 49 47.86 -11.37 1.97
C ASP A 49 47.44 -10.33 3.02
N VAL A 50 48.15 -9.20 3.11
CA VAL A 50 47.77 -8.06 3.97
C VAL A 50 46.44 -7.44 3.51
N CYS A 51 46.21 -7.32 2.22
CA CYS A 51 44.95 -6.80 1.65
C CYS A 51 43.77 -7.71 2.01
N ILE A 52 43.94 -9.03 1.85
CA ILE A 52 42.94 -10.03 2.23
C ILE A 52 42.72 -10.04 3.75
N ALA A 53 43.79 -9.99 4.54
CA ALA A 53 43.74 -9.99 6.00
C ALA A 53 43.08 -8.73 6.58
N ARG A 54 43.25 -7.55 5.95
CA ARG A 54 42.55 -6.31 6.32
C ARG A 54 41.03 -6.39 6.07
N ARG A 55 40.60 -7.24 5.14
CA ARG A 55 39.18 -7.41 4.78
C ARG A 55 38.46 -8.44 5.65
N GLN A 56 39.14 -9.48 6.12
CA GLN A 56 38.55 -10.50 7.00
C GLN A 56 37.85 -9.96 8.26
N PRO A 57 38.41 -9.01 9.04
CA PRO A 57 37.71 -8.43 10.19
C PRO A 57 36.51 -7.59 9.78
N ARG A 58 36.58 -6.82 8.67
CA ARG A 58 35.43 -6.07 8.12
C ARG A 58 34.28 -6.99 7.70
N VAL A 59 34.57 -8.14 7.09
CA VAL A 59 33.54 -9.11 6.68
C VAL A 59 32.86 -9.74 7.90
N GLN A 60 33.59 -9.96 9.00
CA GLN A 60 33.01 -10.46 10.25
C GLN A 60 32.15 -9.41 10.96
N GLU A 61 32.60 -8.15 11.00
CA GLU A 61 31.82 -7.01 11.52
C GLU A 61 30.54 -6.78 10.70
N ASP A 62 30.65 -6.84 9.37
CA ASP A 62 29.53 -6.72 8.44
C ASP A 62 28.50 -7.85 8.61
N ALA A 63 28.96 -9.09 8.81
CA ALA A 63 28.10 -10.25 9.04
C ALA A 63 27.36 -10.15 10.38
N GLN A 64 28.06 -9.72 11.45
CA GLN A 64 27.44 -9.48 12.76
C GLN A 64 26.44 -8.33 12.72
N GLN A 65 26.71 -7.26 11.96
CA GLN A 65 25.80 -6.14 11.79
C GLN A 65 24.55 -6.55 10.99
N ALA A 66 24.70 -7.39 9.96
CA ALA A 66 23.58 -7.94 9.20
C ALA A 66 22.68 -8.81 10.09
N GLU A 67 23.26 -9.70 10.89
CA GLU A 67 22.51 -10.57 11.82
C GLU A 67 21.74 -9.75 12.87
N ARG A 68 22.39 -8.74 13.48
CA ARG A 68 21.73 -7.79 14.39
C ARG A 68 20.60 -7.01 13.71
N SER A 69 20.81 -6.61 12.45
CA SER A 69 19.80 -5.90 11.67
C SER A 69 18.58 -6.77 11.36
N ASP A 70 18.77 -8.05 11.08
CA ASP A 70 17.68 -8.99 10.80
C ASP A 70 16.93 -9.39 12.07
N GLU A 71 17.63 -9.49 13.20
CA GLU A 71 17.01 -9.66 14.51
C GLU A 71 16.13 -8.45 14.87
N LEU A 72 16.64 -7.23 14.68
CA LEU A 72 15.87 -6.00 14.91
C LEU A 72 14.62 -5.93 14.02
N ARG A 73 14.73 -6.28 12.73
CA ARG A 73 13.57 -6.36 11.82
C ARG A 73 12.52 -7.35 12.32
N ARG A 74 12.95 -8.54 12.78
CA ARG A 74 12.04 -9.56 13.33
C ARG A 74 11.32 -9.07 14.58
N GLN A 75 12.03 -8.41 15.50
CA GLN A 75 11.43 -7.84 16.71
C GLN A 75 10.40 -6.75 16.42
N LEU A 76 10.65 -5.95 15.38
CA LEU A 76 9.78 -4.85 14.96
C LEU A 76 8.65 -5.29 14.01
N GLY A 77 8.56 -6.57 13.66
CA GLY A 77 7.55 -7.07 12.71
C GLY A 77 7.75 -6.59 11.27
N ILE A 78 8.99 -6.22 10.91
CA ILE A 78 9.36 -5.70 9.59
C ILE A 78 9.77 -6.87 8.69
N GLN A 79 9.04 -7.07 7.60
CA GLN A 79 9.41 -7.96 6.51
C GLN A 79 9.94 -7.13 5.34
N ILE A 80 11.12 -7.50 4.83
CA ILE A 80 11.75 -6.81 3.70
C ILE A 80 12.01 -7.81 2.57
N SER A 81 11.69 -7.42 1.34
CA SER A 81 11.90 -8.26 0.15
C SER A 81 12.22 -7.42 -1.07
N SER A 82 12.85 -8.02 -2.09
CA SER A 82 13.05 -7.38 -3.38
C SER A 82 11.83 -7.56 -4.26
N GLY A 83 11.39 -6.47 -4.88
CA GLY A 83 10.42 -6.47 -5.95
C GLY A 83 11.08 -6.18 -7.29
N SER A 84 10.77 -6.99 -8.31
CA SER A 84 11.27 -6.78 -9.67
C SER A 84 10.20 -6.15 -10.57
N ALA A 85 10.64 -5.26 -11.46
CA ALA A 85 9.81 -4.76 -12.56
C ALA A 85 9.58 -5.82 -13.66
N SER A 86 10.45 -6.84 -13.77
CA SER A 86 10.37 -7.94 -14.76
C SER A 86 9.76 -9.22 -14.17
N LYS A 87 9.06 -10.03 -15.00
CA LYS A 87 8.55 -11.37 -14.63
C LYS A 87 9.65 -12.43 -14.53
N THR A 88 10.85 -12.14 -15.02
CA THR A 88 12.02 -13.02 -14.83
C THR A 88 12.50 -12.83 -13.39
N GLY A 89 12.36 -13.89 -12.58
CA GLY A 89 12.79 -13.88 -11.19
C GLY A 89 14.26 -13.45 -11.03
N PRO A 90 14.66 -12.94 -9.86
CA PRO A 90 16.02 -12.51 -9.64
C PRO A 90 16.96 -13.72 -9.77
N SER A 91 17.74 -13.75 -10.85
CA SER A 91 19.03 -14.41 -10.86
C SER A 91 19.99 -13.47 -10.15
N GLU A 92 20.41 -13.80 -8.94
CA GLU A 92 21.84 -13.87 -8.59
C GLU A 92 22.07 -14.11 -7.10
N LYS A 93 23.01 -15.02 -6.85
CA LYS A 93 23.56 -15.40 -5.55
C LYS A 93 24.48 -14.28 -5.05
N GLY A 94 23.91 -13.26 -4.43
CA GLY A 94 24.63 -12.30 -3.59
C GLY A 94 23.73 -11.95 -2.41
N ALA A 95 24.25 -11.95 -1.18
CA ALA A 95 23.47 -11.56 -0.01
C ALA A 95 23.04 -10.09 -0.17
N GLN A 96 21.79 -9.87 -0.59
CA GLN A 96 21.27 -8.54 -0.85
C GLN A 96 21.20 -7.77 0.47
N ARG A 97 22.15 -6.85 0.67
CA ARG A 97 22.33 -6.13 1.94
C ARG A 97 21.39 -4.94 2.01
N TRP A 98 20.32 -5.08 2.77
CA TRP A 98 19.35 -4.01 3.01
C TRP A 98 19.92 -2.91 3.91
N PRO A 99 19.53 -1.65 3.73
CA PRO A 99 19.88 -0.58 4.68
C PRO A 99 19.41 -0.95 6.09
N VAL A 100 20.30 -0.80 7.08
CA VAL A 100 20.02 -1.11 8.49
C VAL A 100 18.94 -0.15 9.01
N PRO A 101 17.95 -0.63 9.79
CA PRO A 101 17.00 0.26 10.42
C PRO A 101 17.73 1.25 11.36
N PHE A 102 17.45 2.54 11.26
CA PHE A 102 17.97 3.52 12.22
C PHE A 102 17.05 3.57 13.44
N VAL A 103 17.62 3.59 14.65
CA VAL A 103 16.87 3.50 15.92
C VAL A 103 16.58 4.86 16.56
N ASP A 104 17.22 5.93 16.06
CA ASP A 104 17.13 7.28 16.58
C ASP A 104 17.43 8.28 15.47
N PHE A 105 16.59 9.31 15.31
CA PHE A 105 16.79 10.36 14.31
C PHE A 105 18.13 11.09 14.46
N ALA A 106 18.64 11.21 15.70
CA ALA A 106 19.88 11.92 16.01
C ALA A 106 21.14 11.07 15.86
N GLN A 107 21.04 9.75 15.70
CA GLN A 107 22.22 8.90 15.55
C GLN A 107 22.88 9.08 14.18
N GLU A 108 24.17 9.40 14.19
CA GLU A 108 25.02 9.33 13.01
C GLU A 108 25.23 7.85 12.64
N GLN A 109 24.56 7.37 11.59
CA GLN A 109 24.94 6.12 10.95
C GLN A 109 25.91 6.41 9.81
N GLU A 110 26.88 5.50 9.60
CA GLU A 110 28.04 5.58 8.68
C GLU A 110 27.74 5.98 7.22
N SER A 111 26.49 6.21 6.81
CA SER A 111 26.14 6.59 5.45
C SER A 111 25.03 7.63 5.28
N VAL A 112 24.35 8.09 6.35
CA VAL A 112 23.21 9.01 6.20
C VAL A 112 23.03 9.91 7.43
N GLN A 113 23.20 11.23 7.26
CA GLN A 113 22.94 12.23 8.29
C GLN A 113 21.79 13.14 7.86
N LEU A 114 20.79 13.33 8.73
CA LEU A 114 19.71 14.28 8.50
C LEU A 114 20.18 15.73 8.75
N PRO A 115 19.75 16.71 7.94
CA PRO A 115 20.10 18.11 8.15
C PRO A 115 19.70 18.61 9.55
N LYS A 116 20.57 19.42 10.19
CA LYS A 116 20.42 19.89 11.58
C LYS A 116 19.09 20.60 11.84
N GLN A 117 18.65 21.45 10.91
CA GLN A 117 17.38 22.18 11.04
C GLN A 117 16.18 21.22 10.98
N LEU A 118 16.25 20.16 10.17
CA LEU A 118 15.20 19.15 10.11
C LEU A 118 15.11 18.35 11.41
N LEU A 119 16.25 17.99 12.02
CA LEU A 119 16.29 17.34 13.35
C LEU A 119 15.66 18.21 14.44
N THR A 120 15.95 19.52 14.42
CA THR A 120 15.34 20.49 15.35
C THR A 120 13.83 20.52 15.18
N ASN A 121 13.35 20.55 13.94
CA ASN A 121 11.91 20.54 13.65
C ASN A 121 11.25 19.21 14.02
N LEU A 122 11.93 18.08 13.88
CA LEU A 122 11.41 16.77 14.32
C LEU A 122 11.17 16.77 15.83
N SER A 123 12.18 17.15 16.61
CA SER A 123 12.06 17.25 18.07
C SER A 123 10.96 18.22 18.49
N ALA A 124 10.89 19.41 17.88
CA ALA A 124 9.87 20.42 18.19
C ALA A 124 8.43 19.99 17.83
N ASN A 125 8.25 18.98 16.97
CA ASN A 125 6.95 18.42 16.60
C ASN A 125 6.67 17.07 17.29
N GLY A 126 7.46 16.70 18.31
CA GLY A 126 7.23 15.49 19.11
C GLY A 126 7.72 14.18 18.47
N PHE A 127 8.54 14.25 17.41
CA PHE A 127 9.19 13.06 16.84
C PHE A 127 10.43 12.69 17.65
N GLU A 128 10.23 12.09 18.82
CA GLU A 128 11.33 11.68 19.71
C GLU A 128 12.04 10.42 19.20
N ARG A 129 11.28 9.42 18.73
CA ARG A 129 11.80 8.15 18.22
C ARG A 129 11.11 7.76 16.91
N PRO A 130 11.83 7.12 15.97
CA PRO A 130 11.22 6.63 14.74
C PRO A 130 10.30 5.44 15.00
N THR A 131 9.14 5.43 14.36
CA THR A 131 8.25 4.25 14.36
C THR A 131 8.86 3.11 13.53
N PRO A 132 8.45 1.84 13.72
CA PRO A 132 9.00 0.70 12.97
C PRO A 132 9.03 0.90 11.44
N VAL A 133 7.97 1.49 10.87
CA VAL A 133 7.92 1.80 9.44
C VAL A 133 8.90 2.90 9.06
N GLN A 134 9.10 3.91 9.91
CA GLN A 134 10.10 4.97 9.69
C GLN A 134 11.50 4.38 9.74
N MET A 135 11.82 3.60 10.78
CA MET A 135 13.14 2.99 11.03
C MET A 135 13.71 2.30 9.79
N GLN A 136 12.91 1.56 9.03
CA GLN A 136 13.36 0.90 7.81
C GLN A 136 13.18 1.74 6.54
N THR A 137 12.10 2.53 6.44
CA THR A 137 11.79 3.27 5.19
C THR A 137 12.75 4.42 4.96
N VAL A 138 12.98 5.27 5.96
CA VAL A 138 13.81 6.48 5.83
C VAL A 138 15.21 6.17 5.28
N PRO A 139 15.98 5.19 5.81
CA PRO A 139 17.31 4.89 5.29
C PRO A 139 17.26 4.27 3.88
N CYS A 140 16.22 3.51 3.53
CA CYS A 140 16.01 3.04 2.16
C CYS A 140 15.80 4.20 1.18
N VAL A 141 14.98 5.18 1.57
CA VAL A 141 14.69 6.35 0.72
C VAL A 141 15.92 7.25 0.60
N LEU A 142 16.67 7.48 1.69
CA LEU A 142 17.89 8.30 1.66
C LEU A 142 19.01 7.69 0.80
N LYS A 143 19.02 6.37 0.63
CA LYS A 143 19.91 5.67 -0.33
C LYS A 143 19.34 5.62 -1.76
N GLU A 144 18.38 6.48 -2.08
CA GLU A 144 17.77 6.62 -3.41
C GLU A 144 17.06 5.35 -3.93
N HIS A 145 16.69 4.40 -3.06
CA HIS A 145 15.94 3.21 -3.49
C HIS A 145 14.46 3.50 -3.73
N ASN A 146 13.88 2.91 -4.78
CA ASN A 146 12.43 2.82 -4.93
C ASN A 146 11.85 1.93 -3.82
N VAL A 147 10.69 2.28 -3.26
CA VAL A 147 10.07 1.51 -2.16
C VAL A 147 8.58 1.27 -2.39
N LEU A 148 8.11 0.09 -1.97
CA LEU A 148 6.69 -0.20 -1.75
C LEU A 148 6.51 -0.53 -0.27
N VAL A 149 5.84 0.36 0.45
CA VAL A 149 5.64 0.26 1.90
C VAL A 149 4.19 -0.11 2.19
N SER A 150 4.03 -1.22 2.89
CA SER A 150 2.76 -1.70 3.45
C SER A 150 2.79 -1.54 4.95
N ALA A 151 1.95 -0.65 5.50
CA ALA A 151 1.81 -0.51 6.95
C ALA A 151 0.41 -0.02 7.32
N PRO A 152 -0.16 -0.45 8.45
CA PRO A 152 -1.45 0.06 8.93
C PRO A 152 -1.51 1.58 9.03
N THR A 153 -2.72 2.14 8.98
CA THR A 153 -2.90 3.59 9.21
C THR A 153 -2.49 3.98 10.63
N GLY A 154 -1.96 5.18 10.82
CA GLY A 154 -1.50 5.65 12.14
C GLY A 154 -0.09 5.18 12.54
N THR A 155 0.59 4.38 11.72
CA THR A 155 1.97 3.92 11.99
C THR A 155 3.06 4.95 11.67
N GLY A 156 2.69 6.15 11.19
CA GLY A 156 3.64 7.21 10.87
C GLY A 156 4.17 7.21 9.42
N LYS A 157 3.46 6.57 8.47
CA LYS A 157 3.80 6.52 7.03
C LYS A 157 4.11 7.88 6.41
N THR A 158 3.34 8.91 6.76
CA THR A 158 3.52 10.27 6.22
C THR A 158 4.92 10.81 6.53
N ALA A 159 5.39 10.66 7.76
CA ALA A 159 6.75 11.09 8.12
C ALA A 159 7.81 10.19 7.47
N SER A 160 7.53 8.90 7.24
CA SER A 160 8.46 7.97 6.58
C SER A 160 8.90 8.41 5.18
N TYR A 161 8.06 9.14 4.43
CA TYR A 161 8.44 9.72 3.14
C TYR A 161 8.74 11.23 3.19
N LEU A 162 8.09 12.00 4.07
CA LEU A 162 8.36 13.44 4.15
C LEU A 162 9.76 13.74 4.68
N ILE A 163 10.21 13.02 5.72
CA ILE A 163 11.54 13.22 6.31
C ILE A 163 12.65 13.04 5.25
N PRO A 164 12.74 11.89 4.56
CA PRO A 164 13.81 11.70 3.59
C PRO A 164 13.63 12.57 2.34
N ALA A 165 12.39 12.90 1.94
CA ALA A 165 12.16 13.82 0.82
C ALA A 165 12.66 15.24 1.12
N ILE A 166 12.37 15.76 2.31
CA ILE A 166 12.85 17.07 2.76
C ILE A 166 14.37 17.05 2.91
N ALA A 167 14.93 15.97 3.48
CA ALA A 167 16.37 15.82 3.63
C ALA A 167 17.10 15.81 2.28
N GLN A 168 16.62 15.06 1.28
CA GLN A 168 17.23 15.05 -0.06
C GLN A 168 17.21 16.44 -0.73
N VAL A 169 16.12 17.20 -0.58
CA VAL A 169 16.05 18.59 -1.08
C VAL A 169 17.12 19.47 -0.44
N LEU A 170 17.34 19.31 0.86
CA LEU A 170 18.32 20.11 1.59
C LEU A 170 19.76 19.71 1.26
N LEU A 171 20.05 18.41 1.24
CA LEU A 171 21.36 17.88 0.88
C LEU A 171 21.76 18.29 -0.54
N ALA A 172 20.83 18.21 -1.49
CA ALA A 172 21.10 18.65 -2.86
C ALA A 172 21.43 20.15 -2.96
N ARG A 173 20.86 20.98 -2.08
CA ARG A 173 21.20 22.41 -2.00
C ARG A 173 22.58 22.65 -1.40
N GLU A 174 22.93 21.92 -0.34
CA GLU A 174 24.25 22.00 0.30
C GLU A 174 25.37 21.56 -0.67
N GLU A 175 25.07 20.60 -1.54
CA GLU A 175 26.00 20.09 -2.55
C GLU A 175 25.98 20.89 -3.87
N GLU A 176 25.25 22.02 -3.94
CA GLU A 176 25.04 22.83 -5.16
C GLU A 176 24.58 22.01 -6.38
N LYS A 177 23.84 20.93 -6.15
CA LYS A 177 23.27 20.06 -7.20
C LYS A 177 22.02 20.70 -7.84
N GLU A 178 21.54 20.09 -8.93
CA GLU A 178 20.29 20.49 -9.60
C GLU A 178 19.13 20.63 -8.60
N GLU A 179 18.20 21.55 -8.90
CA GLU A 179 17.01 21.76 -8.05
C GLU A 179 16.20 20.46 -7.91
N VAL A 180 16.04 20.03 -6.66
CA VAL A 180 15.28 18.83 -6.27
C VAL A 180 13.89 19.25 -5.80
N LEU A 181 12.87 18.66 -6.42
CA LEU A 181 11.47 18.81 -6.03
C LEU A 181 10.87 17.45 -5.66
N ALA A 182 10.08 17.45 -4.58
CA ALA A 182 9.29 16.30 -4.16
C ALA A 182 7.82 16.49 -4.57
N LEU A 183 7.23 15.47 -5.23
CA LEU A 183 5.81 15.40 -5.54
C LEU A 183 5.16 14.34 -4.66
N VAL A 184 4.08 14.70 -3.97
CA VAL A 184 3.25 13.77 -3.19
C VAL A 184 1.84 13.74 -3.76
N LEU A 185 1.40 12.58 -4.23
CA LEU A 185 0.04 12.34 -4.72
C LEU A 185 -0.78 11.66 -3.62
N ALA A 186 -1.93 12.25 -3.28
CA ALA A 186 -2.89 11.71 -2.32
C ALA A 186 -4.29 11.56 -2.95
N PRO A 187 -5.07 10.53 -2.57
CA PRO A 187 -6.35 10.23 -3.21
C PRO A 187 -7.45 11.25 -2.93
N VAL A 188 -7.41 11.88 -1.75
CA VAL A 188 -8.46 12.82 -1.32
C VAL A 188 -7.86 14.15 -0.89
N ARG A 189 -8.65 15.20 -1.05
CA ARG A 189 -8.22 16.58 -0.82
C ARG A 189 -7.80 16.81 0.63
N GLU A 190 -8.53 16.19 1.55
CA GLU A 190 -8.30 16.37 2.97
C GLU A 190 -6.99 15.73 3.43
N LEU A 191 -6.67 14.54 2.90
CA LEU A 191 -5.37 13.90 3.13
C LEU A 191 -4.24 14.76 2.55
N ALA A 192 -4.41 15.33 1.35
CA ALA A 192 -3.42 16.24 0.77
C ALA A 192 -3.18 17.48 1.66
N ILE A 193 -4.23 18.09 2.22
CA ILE A 193 -4.12 19.23 3.16
C ILE A 193 -3.34 18.82 4.41
N GLN A 194 -3.62 17.63 4.95
CA GLN A 194 -2.96 17.13 6.13
C GLN A 194 -1.47 16.85 5.89
N ILE A 195 -1.13 16.19 4.77
CA ILE A 195 0.25 15.96 4.37
C ILE A 195 1.00 17.29 4.23
N GLU A 196 0.39 18.28 3.58
CA GLU A 196 1.00 19.61 3.43
C GLU A 196 1.21 20.29 4.80
N THR A 197 0.28 20.11 5.74
CA THR A 197 0.39 20.64 7.10
C THR A 197 1.58 20.03 7.85
N VAL A 198 1.76 18.71 7.76
CA VAL A 198 2.93 18.02 8.34
C VAL A 198 4.21 18.47 7.64
N ALA A 199 4.22 18.59 6.31
CA ALA A 199 5.37 19.09 5.57
C ALA A 199 5.78 20.50 6.01
N LYS A 200 4.82 21.44 6.15
CA LYS A 200 5.06 22.80 6.64
C LYS A 200 5.67 22.83 8.04
N ARG A 201 5.22 21.93 8.94
CA ARG A 201 5.78 21.79 10.29
C ARG A 201 7.25 21.33 10.24
N LEU A 202 7.55 20.34 9.40
CA LEU A 202 8.92 19.83 9.21
C LEU A 202 9.85 20.82 8.49
N MET A 203 9.31 21.69 7.65
CA MET A 203 10.05 22.73 6.91
C MET A 203 10.18 24.06 7.66
N ARG A 204 9.61 24.19 8.87
CA ARG A 204 9.55 25.46 9.58
C ARG A 204 10.95 26.03 9.81
N GLY A 205 11.15 27.31 9.47
CA GLY A 205 12.44 27.98 9.66
C GLY A 205 13.53 27.56 8.66
N ILE A 206 13.23 26.72 7.67
CA ILE A 206 14.17 26.38 6.60
C ILE A 206 14.00 27.39 5.46
N GLU A 207 15.10 28.05 5.10
CA GLU A 207 15.08 29.07 4.05
C GLU A 207 14.66 28.51 2.69
N ASN A 208 13.86 29.29 1.97
CA ASN A 208 13.38 28.97 0.63
C ASN A 208 12.73 27.58 0.51
N MET A 209 12.13 27.03 1.58
CA MET A 209 11.34 25.80 1.52
C MET A 209 9.86 26.14 1.46
N LYS A 210 9.27 26.05 0.27
CA LYS A 210 7.85 26.36 0.03
C LYS A 210 7.10 25.13 -0.45
N THR A 211 5.87 24.97 0.04
CA THR A 211 4.92 23.97 -0.43
C THR A 211 3.90 24.57 -1.40
N ALA A 212 3.37 23.73 -2.29
CA ALA A 212 2.16 24.00 -3.09
C ALA A 212 1.14 22.88 -2.91
N LEU A 213 -0.09 23.25 -2.56
CA LEU A 213 -1.22 22.33 -2.44
C LEU A 213 -2.12 22.42 -3.68
N LEU A 214 -2.19 21.32 -4.44
CA LEU A 214 -2.96 21.24 -5.69
C LEU A 214 -4.16 20.31 -5.53
N VAL A 215 -5.27 20.87 -5.06
CA VAL A 215 -6.50 20.10 -4.79
C VAL A 215 -7.74 20.76 -5.40
N GLY A 216 -8.71 19.94 -5.80
CA GLY A 216 -9.98 20.42 -6.33
C GLY A 216 -10.78 21.24 -5.32
N GLY A 217 -11.73 22.06 -5.80
CA GLY A 217 -12.58 22.89 -4.93
C GLY A 217 -11.93 24.20 -4.46
N PHE A 218 -10.63 24.37 -4.63
CA PHE A 218 -9.94 25.66 -4.45
C PHE A 218 -9.75 26.37 -5.80
N PRO A 219 -9.67 27.72 -5.82
CA PRO A 219 -9.46 28.48 -7.05
C PRO A 219 -8.11 28.17 -7.71
N VAL A 220 -8.14 27.81 -9.01
CA VAL A 220 -6.93 27.50 -9.80
C VAL A 220 -5.90 28.65 -9.80
N PRO A 221 -6.29 29.94 -9.94
CA PRO A 221 -5.31 31.04 -9.98
C PRO A 221 -4.41 31.10 -8.74
N THR A 222 -4.95 30.83 -7.55
CA THR A 222 -4.17 30.84 -6.30
C THR A 222 -3.13 29.73 -6.25
N GLN A 223 -3.47 28.55 -6.77
CA GLN A 223 -2.57 27.40 -6.85
C GLN A 223 -1.45 27.66 -7.86
N ARG A 224 -1.78 28.26 -9.02
CA ARG A 224 -0.79 28.63 -10.04
C ARG A 224 0.17 29.72 -9.56
N TYR A 225 -0.35 30.76 -8.91
CA TYR A 225 0.48 31.80 -8.31
C TYR A 225 1.47 31.20 -7.30
N ARG A 226 1.03 30.21 -6.51
CA ARG A 226 1.91 29.53 -5.56
C ARG A 226 3.04 28.76 -6.27
N LEU A 227 2.75 28.07 -7.36
CA LEU A 227 3.76 27.36 -8.17
C LEU A 227 4.79 28.31 -8.79
N GLN A 228 4.35 29.48 -9.26
CA GLN A 228 5.24 30.51 -9.83
C GLN A 228 6.23 31.09 -8.82
N GLY A 229 5.95 30.99 -7.52
CA GLY A 229 6.82 31.49 -6.45
C GLY A 229 8.03 30.62 -6.12
N GLY A 230 8.25 29.53 -6.87
CA GLY A 230 9.25 28.49 -6.61
C GLY A 230 8.86 27.61 -5.42
N VAL A 231 8.73 26.31 -5.62
CA VAL A 231 8.34 25.36 -4.56
C VAL A 231 9.21 24.12 -4.60
N GLN A 232 9.39 23.50 -3.44
CA GLN A 232 10.24 22.32 -3.27
C GLN A 232 9.44 21.07 -2.97
N LEU A 233 8.17 21.25 -2.57
CA LEU A 233 7.27 20.15 -2.31
C LEU A 233 5.87 20.48 -2.82
N ILE A 234 5.38 19.65 -3.73
CA ILE A 234 4.01 19.72 -4.24
C ILE A 234 3.22 18.59 -3.59
N VAL A 235 2.10 18.92 -2.94
CA VAL A 235 1.11 17.92 -2.50
C VAL A 235 -0.13 18.07 -3.37
N ALA A 236 -0.58 17.00 -4.02
CA ALA A 236 -1.64 17.10 -5.01
C ALA A 236 -2.61 15.92 -5.00
N THR A 237 -3.85 16.19 -5.39
CA THR A 237 -4.76 15.14 -5.89
C THR A 237 -4.52 14.93 -7.39
N PRO A 238 -4.51 13.68 -7.91
CA PRO A 238 -4.13 13.41 -9.31
C PRO A 238 -4.92 14.23 -10.34
N GLY A 239 -6.24 14.34 -10.17
CA GLY A 239 -7.09 15.09 -11.11
C GLY A 239 -6.77 16.58 -11.17
N ARG A 240 -6.50 17.24 -10.04
CA ARG A 240 -6.15 18.67 -10.02
C ARG A 240 -4.72 18.91 -10.50
N PHE A 241 -3.80 17.99 -10.22
CA PHE A 241 -2.45 18.06 -10.80
C PHE A 241 -2.55 18.09 -12.33
N LEU A 242 -3.20 17.09 -12.93
CA LEU A 242 -3.35 17.03 -14.38
C LEU A 242 -4.03 18.27 -14.94
N ASP A 243 -5.16 18.70 -14.37
CA ASP A 243 -5.86 19.91 -14.80
C ASP A 243 -4.91 21.13 -14.88
N ILE A 244 -4.07 21.36 -13.87
CA ILE A 244 -3.12 22.47 -13.84
C ILE A 244 -2.02 22.31 -14.92
N PHE A 245 -1.46 21.12 -15.08
CA PHE A 245 -0.32 20.90 -15.99
C PHE A 245 -0.73 20.58 -17.44
N THR A 246 -2.00 20.27 -17.72
CA THR A 246 -2.49 20.05 -19.09
C THR A 246 -3.22 21.27 -19.65
N ASN A 247 -4.05 21.92 -18.85
CA ASN A 247 -4.97 22.96 -19.34
C ASN A 247 -4.44 24.37 -19.15
N TYR A 248 -3.39 24.55 -18.33
CA TYR A 248 -2.91 25.87 -17.95
C TYR A 248 -1.39 26.00 -18.15
N SER A 249 -1.00 26.89 -19.05
CA SER A 249 0.41 27.12 -19.41
C SER A 249 1.25 27.63 -18.23
N GLY A 250 2.52 27.24 -18.13
CA GLY A 250 3.48 27.80 -17.16
C GLY A 250 3.65 27.02 -15.84
N GLY A 251 3.00 25.86 -15.70
CA GLY A 251 3.33 24.88 -14.66
C GLY A 251 4.51 23.98 -15.04
N ASP A 252 4.59 23.56 -16.31
CA ASP A 252 5.49 22.50 -16.78
C ASP A 252 6.97 22.76 -16.55
N ALA A 253 7.38 24.03 -16.42
CA ALA A 253 8.75 24.43 -16.15
C ALA A 253 9.29 23.83 -14.84
N ILE A 254 8.42 23.51 -13.88
CA ILE A 254 8.82 22.94 -12.58
C ILE A 254 8.93 21.42 -12.59
N LEU A 255 8.28 20.74 -13.54
CA LEU A 255 8.23 19.28 -13.60
C LEU A 255 9.61 18.63 -13.83
N PRO A 256 10.54 19.21 -14.63
CA PRO A 256 11.90 18.70 -14.74
C PRO A 256 12.70 18.69 -13.42
N ALA A 257 12.27 19.42 -12.38
CA ALA A 257 12.93 19.43 -11.07
C ALA A 257 12.46 18.28 -10.16
N VAL A 258 11.35 17.59 -10.51
CA VAL A 258 10.85 16.46 -9.71
C VAL A 258 11.89 15.33 -9.71
N ARG A 259 12.36 14.95 -8.52
CA ARG A 259 13.27 13.79 -8.33
C ARG A 259 12.65 12.68 -7.49
N ILE A 260 11.70 13.03 -6.64
CA ILE A 260 11.01 12.10 -5.76
C ILE A 260 9.52 12.23 -6.04
N CYS A 261 8.88 11.11 -6.34
CA CYS A 261 7.43 11.04 -6.49
C CYS A 261 6.86 10.00 -5.54
N VAL A 262 5.99 10.46 -4.65
CA VAL A 262 5.29 9.66 -3.65
C VAL A 262 3.86 9.45 -4.10
N VAL A 263 3.40 8.21 -4.09
CA VAL A 263 1.99 7.85 -4.27
C VAL A 263 1.50 7.27 -2.95
N ASP A 264 0.71 8.05 -2.21
CA ASP A 264 0.16 7.67 -0.91
C ASP A 264 -1.23 7.02 -1.06
N GLU A 265 -1.54 6.08 -0.17
CA GLU A 265 -2.77 5.27 -0.16
C GLU A 265 -3.12 4.68 -1.55
N VAL A 266 -2.17 3.90 -2.13
CA VAL A 266 -2.28 3.37 -3.50
C VAL A 266 -3.51 2.49 -3.71
N ASP A 267 -3.87 1.68 -2.72
CA ASP A 267 -5.10 0.88 -2.71
C ASP A 267 -6.35 1.77 -2.89
N ILE A 268 -6.42 2.88 -2.15
CA ILE A 268 -7.51 3.86 -2.26
C ILE A 268 -7.47 4.58 -3.62
N MET A 269 -6.29 4.91 -4.14
CA MET A 269 -6.15 5.53 -5.46
C MET A 269 -6.75 4.65 -6.56
N LEU A 270 -6.55 3.33 -6.49
CA LEU A 270 -7.15 2.37 -7.41
C LEU A 270 -8.67 2.31 -7.26
N ASP A 271 -9.15 2.27 -6.02
CA ASP A 271 -10.57 2.23 -5.69
C ASP A 271 -11.36 3.45 -6.22
N VAL A 272 -10.73 4.63 -6.21
CA VAL A 272 -11.31 5.87 -6.75
C VAL A 272 -11.20 5.93 -8.28
N GLY A 273 -10.40 5.05 -8.88
CA GLY A 273 -10.19 4.98 -10.33
C GLY A 273 -9.09 5.91 -10.82
N PHE A 274 -8.13 6.32 -9.97
CA PHE A 274 -7.02 7.19 -10.36
C PHE A 274 -5.88 6.51 -11.13
N ARG A 275 -6.04 5.24 -11.49
CA ARG A 275 -5.02 4.43 -12.18
C ARG A 275 -4.47 5.10 -13.45
N SER A 276 -5.36 5.62 -14.30
CA SER A 276 -4.96 6.28 -15.55
C SER A 276 -4.31 7.62 -15.28
N GLN A 277 -4.84 8.40 -14.36
CA GLN A 277 -4.31 9.72 -13.99
C GLN A 277 -2.90 9.60 -13.41
N ILE A 278 -2.64 8.67 -12.50
CA ILE A 278 -1.30 8.45 -11.93
C ILE A 278 -0.30 8.07 -13.04
N SER A 279 -0.71 7.18 -13.94
CA SER A 279 0.12 6.76 -15.07
C SER A 279 0.46 7.94 -15.98
N GLN A 280 -0.51 8.81 -16.26
CA GLN A 280 -0.30 10.03 -17.06
C GLN A 280 0.64 11.01 -16.36
N ILE A 281 0.45 11.27 -15.07
CA ILE A 281 1.31 12.18 -14.29
C ILE A 281 2.76 11.71 -14.36
N VAL A 282 3.01 10.42 -14.05
CA VAL A 282 4.37 9.87 -14.08
C VAL A 282 4.96 9.96 -15.49
N ALA A 283 4.19 9.60 -16.53
CA ALA A 283 4.66 9.69 -17.91
C ALA A 283 5.03 11.14 -18.29
N SER A 284 4.21 12.13 -17.92
CA SER A 284 4.48 13.54 -18.16
C SER A 284 5.74 14.02 -17.45
N VAL A 285 5.92 13.67 -16.18
CA VAL A 285 7.11 14.05 -15.40
C VAL A 285 8.38 13.42 -16.01
N VAL A 286 8.33 12.13 -16.36
CA VAL A 286 9.47 11.42 -16.95
C VAL A 286 9.83 11.96 -18.34
N ALA A 287 8.82 12.26 -19.18
CA ALA A 287 9.05 12.81 -20.52
C ALA A 287 9.77 14.17 -20.46
N LEU A 288 9.41 15.02 -19.49
CA LEU A 288 10.02 16.33 -19.30
C LEU A 288 11.39 16.27 -18.59
N ALA A 289 11.72 15.17 -17.93
CA ALA A 289 13.00 14.99 -17.24
C ALA A 289 14.20 14.69 -18.18
N GLY A 290 13.98 14.59 -19.50
CA GLY A 290 15.05 14.73 -20.50
C GLY A 290 16.13 13.65 -20.54
N GLY A 291 15.84 12.41 -20.12
CA GLY A 291 16.79 11.28 -20.25
C GLY A 291 17.99 11.31 -19.29
N ARG A 292 17.86 11.97 -18.14
CA ARG A 292 18.91 12.07 -17.12
C ARG A 292 19.40 10.69 -16.62
N PRO A 293 20.70 10.55 -16.27
CA PRO A 293 21.31 9.28 -15.84
C PRO A 293 20.80 8.76 -14.49
N LYS A 294 20.35 9.64 -13.58
CA LYS A 294 19.63 9.25 -12.36
C LYS A 294 18.12 9.40 -12.58
N GLY A 295 17.41 8.28 -12.57
CA GLY A 295 15.95 8.24 -12.72
C GLY A 295 15.22 8.89 -11.54
N MET A 296 13.93 9.18 -11.73
CA MET A 296 13.05 9.64 -10.65
C MET A 296 12.81 8.51 -9.63
N GLN A 297 13.03 8.80 -8.35
CA GLN A 297 12.76 7.89 -7.25
C GLN A 297 11.25 7.81 -6.99
N MET A 298 10.71 6.59 -6.98
CA MET A 298 9.29 6.32 -6.77
C MET A 298 9.05 5.67 -5.41
N LEU A 299 8.19 6.28 -4.60
CA LEU A 299 7.81 5.77 -3.29
C LEU A 299 6.31 5.48 -3.26
N PHE A 300 5.93 4.25 -2.94
CA PHE A 300 4.53 3.82 -2.91
C PHE A 300 4.15 3.44 -1.48
N PHE A 301 3.07 4.02 -0.97
CA PHE A 301 2.57 3.75 0.38
C PHE A 301 1.14 3.25 0.30
N SER A 302 0.87 2.16 1.01
CA SER A 302 -0.46 1.55 1.04
C SER A 302 -0.72 0.97 2.42
N ALA A 303 -1.98 0.94 2.87
CA ALA A 303 -2.31 0.12 4.03
C ALA A 303 -2.32 -1.36 3.66
N THR A 304 -2.73 -1.66 2.43
CA THR A 304 -2.83 -3.02 1.90
C THR A 304 -2.17 -3.15 0.54
N VAL A 305 -1.51 -4.28 0.31
CA VAL A 305 -0.86 -4.58 -0.97
C VAL A 305 -1.58 -5.76 -1.61
N SER A 306 -2.50 -5.44 -2.53
CA SER A 306 -3.16 -6.40 -3.40
C SER A 306 -2.34 -6.65 -4.68
N GLU A 307 -2.70 -7.68 -5.44
CA GLU A 307 -2.10 -7.92 -6.76
C GLU A 307 -2.27 -6.72 -7.72
N GLU A 308 -3.39 -5.99 -7.61
CA GLU A 308 -3.64 -4.79 -8.42
C GLU A 308 -2.71 -3.63 -8.05
N VAL A 309 -2.45 -3.44 -6.75
CA VAL A 309 -1.47 -2.45 -6.26
C VAL A 309 -0.09 -2.78 -6.81
N GLU A 310 0.36 -4.04 -6.69
CA GLU A 310 1.64 -4.46 -7.24
C GLU A 310 1.71 -4.32 -8.76
N ALA A 311 0.63 -4.64 -9.47
CA ALA A 311 0.56 -4.49 -10.92
C ALA A 311 0.71 -3.02 -11.35
N LEU A 312 0.07 -2.09 -10.62
CA LEU A 312 0.23 -0.66 -10.86
C LEU A 312 1.68 -0.20 -10.58
N VAL A 313 2.26 -0.60 -9.45
CA VAL A 313 3.65 -0.25 -9.09
C VAL A 313 4.62 -0.71 -10.18
N ARG A 314 4.52 -1.97 -10.62
CA ARG A 314 5.35 -2.52 -11.70
C ARG A 314 5.13 -1.78 -13.02
N GLN A 315 3.88 -1.41 -13.35
CA GLN A 315 3.59 -0.63 -14.55
C GLN A 315 4.27 0.75 -14.50
N ILE A 316 4.18 1.44 -13.36
CA ILE A 316 4.74 2.77 -13.19
C ILE A 316 6.28 2.71 -13.26
N LEU A 317 6.91 1.77 -12.55
CA LEU A 317 8.38 1.62 -12.56
C LEU A 317 8.94 1.25 -13.94
N ARG A 318 8.20 0.46 -14.73
CA ARG A 318 8.58 0.20 -16.14
C ARG A 318 8.53 1.47 -16.98
N ALA A 319 7.53 2.33 -16.76
CA ALA A 319 7.39 3.57 -17.49
C ALA A 319 8.49 4.59 -17.14
N THR A 320 9.03 4.57 -15.92
CA THR A 320 10.15 5.42 -15.52
C THR A 320 11.51 4.98 -16.05
N LYS A 321 11.58 3.87 -16.82
CA LYS A 321 12.83 3.21 -17.26
C LYS A 321 13.80 2.94 -16.11
N SER A 322 13.29 2.82 -14.89
CA SER A 322 14.10 2.43 -13.75
C SER A 322 14.37 0.93 -13.87
N GLU A 323 15.57 0.55 -14.29
CA GLU A 323 16.05 -0.85 -14.20
C GLU A 323 16.24 -1.29 -12.74
N GLN A 324 16.06 -0.37 -11.78
CA GLN A 324 16.22 -0.64 -10.37
C GLN A 324 15.04 -1.45 -9.83
N ALA A 325 15.37 -2.54 -9.14
CA ALA A 325 14.46 -3.21 -8.23
C ALA A 325 13.91 -2.23 -7.18
N TYR A 326 12.71 -2.49 -6.69
CA TYR A 326 12.16 -1.76 -5.54
C TYR A 326 12.28 -2.61 -4.28
N ILE A 327 12.40 -1.93 -3.14
CA ILE A 327 12.39 -2.57 -1.82
C ILE A 327 10.96 -2.63 -1.33
N ARG A 328 10.43 -3.83 -1.11
CA ARG A 328 9.14 -4.02 -0.46
C ARG A 328 9.37 -4.11 1.05
N ILE A 329 8.67 -3.25 1.80
CA ILE A 329 8.72 -3.18 3.25
C ILE A 329 7.29 -3.41 3.76
N ASP A 330 7.03 -4.56 4.38
CA ASP A 330 5.77 -4.84 5.05
C ASP A 330 5.97 -4.78 6.56
N VAL A 331 5.26 -3.88 7.22
CA VAL A 331 5.24 -3.77 8.68
C VAL A 331 3.92 -4.34 9.18
N CYS A 332 3.97 -5.54 9.77
CA CYS A 332 2.82 -6.17 10.38
C CYS A 332 2.95 -6.11 11.91
N GLY A 333 1.83 -5.97 12.62
CA GLY A 333 1.81 -6.30 14.05
C GLY A 333 2.32 -7.74 14.23
N VAL A 334 3.09 -7.97 15.30
CA VAL A 334 4.06 -9.05 15.55
C VAL A 334 3.54 -10.52 15.38
N GLU A 335 2.30 -10.76 14.96
CA GLU A 335 1.68 -12.11 14.91
C GLU A 335 1.17 -12.59 13.54
N SER A 336 1.65 -12.06 12.41
CA SER A 336 1.17 -12.53 11.09
C SER A 336 2.18 -13.47 10.41
N LYS A 337 2.01 -14.78 10.60
CA LYS A 337 2.60 -15.81 9.73
C LYS A 337 1.95 -15.75 8.34
N ALA A 338 2.78 -16.01 7.33
CA ALA A 338 2.54 -15.84 5.90
C ALA A 338 1.25 -16.50 5.36
N GLY A 339 0.63 -15.86 4.36
CA GLY A 339 -0.10 -16.59 3.32
C GLY A 339 -1.51 -16.12 2.94
N MET A 340 -2.12 -15.17 3.63
CA MET A 340 -3.45 -14.66 3.26
C MET A 340 -3.50 -13.13 3.34
N SER A 341 -4.20 -12.50 2.38
CA SER A 341 -4.40 -11.05 2.28
C SER A 341 -4.56 -10.42 3.67
N SER A 342 -3.52 -9.69 4.11
CA SER A 342 -3.33 -9.35 5.52
C SER A 342 -4.09 -8.08 5.88
N PHE A 343 -5.41 -8.17 5.93
CA PHE A 343 -6.21 -7.21 6.70
C PHE A 343 -5.99 -7.50 8.19
N THR A 344 -5.28 -6.62 8.89
CA THR A 344 -5.02 -6.76 10.33
C THR A 344 -5.61 -5.57 11.07
N LEU A 345 -6.39 -5.86 12.11
CA LEU A 345 -6.93 -4.85 13.02
C LEU A 345 -5.85 -4.30 13.94
N ASN A 346 -5.94 -3.03 14.29
CA ASN A 346 -5.05 -2.42 15.27
C ASN A 346 -5.32 -3.03 16.67
N PRO A 347 -4.32 -3.66 17.33
CA PRO A 347 -4.51 -4.26 18.65
C PRO A 347 -4.81 -3.24 19.75
N SER A 348 -4.44 -1.96 19.56
CA SER A 348 -4.73 -0.87 20.51
C SER A 348 -6.19 -0.41 20.50
N VAL A 349 -7.04 -1.01 19.66
CA VAL A 349 -8.46 -0.66 19.53
C VAL A 349 -9.34 -1.75 20.11
N GLU A 350 -10.03 -1.44 21.21
CA GLU A 350 -11.08 -2.28 21.78
C GLU A 350 -12.30 -2.27 20.85
N GLN A 351 -12.66 -3.42 20.31
CA GLN A 351 -13.76 -3.54 19.35
C GLN A 351 -14.96 -4.23 19.98
N GLN A 352 -16.14 -3.64 19.76
CA GLN A 352 -17.44 -4.20 20.10
C GLN A 352 -18.27 -4.35 18.83
N VAL A 353 -18.59 -5.59 18.46
CA VAL A 353 -19.48 -5.87 17.33
C VAL A 353 -20.85 -6.28 17.88
N ARG A 354 -21.91 -5.59 17.47
CA ARG A 354 -23.28 -5.85 17.91
C ARG A 354 -24.19 -6.17 16.74
N TRP A 355 -24.98 -7.22 16.88
CA TRP A 355 -26.10 -7.47 15.97
C TRP A 355 -27.23 -6.50 16.31
N SER A 356 -27.59 -5.63 15.37
CA SER A 356 -28.66 -4.66 15.56
C SER A 356 -29.46 -4.44 14.28
N GLU A 357 -30.77 -4.65 14.37
CA GLU A 357 -31.71 -4.28 13.31
C GLU A 357 -31.72 -2.77 13.07
N ASN A 358 -32.01 -2.35 11.83
CA ASN A 358 -31.93 -0.94 11.40
C ASN A 358 -32.78 0.02 12.25
N LYS A 359 -33.90 -0.47 12.81
CA LYS A 359 -34.77 0.32 13.70
C LYS A 359 -34.18 0.52 15.11
N ALA A 360 -33.36 -0.41 15.58
CA ALA A 360 -32.78 -0.41 16.93
C ALA A 360 -31.46 0.37 17.01
N LYS A 361 -30.67 0.41 15.91
CA LYS A 361 -29.35 1.04 15.84
C LYS A 361 -29.29 2.45 16.44
N LYS A 362 -30.31 3.29 16.20
CA LYS A 362 -30.38 4.66 16.74
C LYS A 362 -30.41 4.69 18.26
N ASN A 363 -31.24 3.85 18.88
CA ASN A 363 -31.37 3.82 20.34
C ASN A 363 -30.10 3.26 20.98
N GLU A 364 -29.51 2.21 20.39
CA GLU A 364 -28.24 1.66 20.86
C GLU A 364 -27.09 2.66 20.75
N LEU A 365 -27.05 3.45 19.67
CA LEU A 365 -26.09 4.54 19.52
C LEU A 365 -26.27 5.60 20.61
N PHE A 366 -27.51 6.01 20.91
CA PHE A 366 -27.75 7.01 21.95
C PHE A 366 -27.32 6.52 23.33
N GLU A 367 -27.55 5.26 23.65
CA GLU A 367 -27.05 4.65 24.89
C GLU A 367 -25.51 4.58 24.89
N PHE A 368 -24.86 4.30 23.76
CA PHE A 368 -23.40 4.33 23.67
C PHE A 368 -22.82 5.73 23.89
N LEU A 369 -23.48 6.77 23.37
CA LEU A 369 -23.03 8.18 23.51
C LEU A 369 -23.33 8.77 24.90
N LYS A 370 -24.13 8.09 25.72
CA LYS A 370 -24.54 8.59 27.03
C LYS A 370 -23.33 8.67 27.97
N GLY A 371 -23.05 9.86 28.47
CA GLY A 371 -21.88 10.11 29.34
C GLY A 371 -20.57 10.36 28.59
N LYS A 372 -20.59 10.38 27.24
CA LYS A 372 -19.42 10.60 26.37
C LYS A 372 -19.45 11.98 25.70
N SER A 373 -19.99 12.99 26.37
CA SER A 373 -20.17 14.34 25.78
C SER A 373 -18.85 15.08 25.55
N GLU A 374 -17.79 14.69 26.25
CA GLU A 374 -16.45 15.28 26.11
C GLU A 374 -15.52 14.41 25.25
N GLU A 375 -15.97 13.22 24.86
CA GLU A 375 -15.15 12.27 24.10
C GLU A 375 -15.35 12.46 22.59
N SER A 376 -14.24 12.50 21.84
CA SER A 376 -14.30 12.64 20.39
C SER A 376 -14.84 11.36 19.74
N THR A 377 -16.02 11.47 19.09
CA THR A 377 -16.69 10.31 18.49
C THR A 377 -16.92 10.50 17.00
N LEU A 378 -16.34 9.60 16.19
CA LEU A 378 -16.49 9.56 14.74
C LEU A 378 -17.48 8.47 14.32
N ILE A 379 -18.58 8.84 13.68
CA ILE A 379 -19.66 7.92 13.30
C ILE A 379 -19.73 7.80 11.77
N PHE A 380 -19.68 6.57 11.26
CA PHE A 380 -19.73 6.27 9.83
C PHE A 380 -21.10 5.73 9.41
N VAL A 381 -21.68 6.36 8.38
CA VAL A 381 -22.98 5.99 7.81
C VAL A 381 -22.92 5.81 6.29
N GLY A 382 -23.86 5.05 5.73
CA GLY A 382 -23.90 4.70 4.32
C GLY A 382 -24.50 5.78 3.40
N SER A 383 -25.23 6.77 3.94
CA SER A 383 -25.93 7.78 3.13
C SER A 383 -25.74 9.21 3.64
N LYS A 384 -25.71 10.17 2.69
CA LYS A 384 -25.52 11.61 2.98
C LYS A 384 -26.67 12.19 3.80
N ILE A 385 -27.91 11.82 3.43
CA ILE A 385 -29.12 12.21 4.16
C ILE A 385 -29.10 11.60 5.56
N GLY A 386 -28.74 10.32 5.67
CA GLY A 386 -28.57 9.64 6.96
C GLY A 386 -27.58 10.35 7.87
N ALA A 387 -26.44 10.83 7.34
CA ALA A 387 -25.45 11.56 8.13
C ALA A 387 -26.03 12.83 8.76
N THR A 388 -26.73 13.64 7.95
CA THR A 388 -27.34 14.89 8.43
C THR A 388 -28.45 14.61 9.44
N MET A 389 -29.33 13.65 9.16
CA MET A 389 -30.43 13.31 10.06
C MET A 389 -29.94 12.72 11.38
N LEU A 390 -28.87 11.91 11.35
CA LEU A 390 -28.32 11.29 12.54
C LEU A 390 -27.65 12.33 13.44
N ALA A 391 -26.83 13.24 12.88
CA ALA A 391 -26.23 14.34 13.64
C ALA A 391 -27.29 15.19 14.36
N GLN A 392 -28.34 15.61 13.64
CA GLN A 392 -29.46 16.35 14.24
C GLN A 392 -30.20 15.56 15.32
N ALA A 393 -30.31 14.23 15.17
CA ALA A 393 -30.97 13.39 16.16
C ALA A 393 -30.13 13.25 17.44
N ILE A 394 -28.79 13.16 17.31
CA ILE A 394 -27.85 13.12 18.42
C ILE A 394 -27.94 14.41 19.24
N GLU A 395 -27.91 15.58 18.58
CA GLU A 395 -28.06 16.87 19.26
C GLU A 395 -29.38 16.94 20.04
N LYS A 396 -30.49 16.58 19.39
CA LYS A 396 -31.83 16.68 20.00
C LYS A 396 -32.07 15.70 21.14
N ARG A 397 -31.50 14.49 21.08
CA ARG A 397 -31.81 13.40 22.03
C ARG A 397 -30.76 13.25 23.12
N CYS A 398 -29.49 13.46 22.79
CA CYS A 398 -28.38 13.32 23.73
C CYS A 398 -27.92 14.67 24.29
N GLY A 399 -28.25 15.79 23.64
CA GLY A 399 -27.73 17.11 24.03
C GLY A 399 -26.24 17.29 23.74
N ILE A 400 -25.69 16.50 22.82
CA ILE A 400 -24.27 16.50 22.46
C ILE A 400 -24.11 17.18 21.10
N GLY A 401 -23.18 18.12 20.97
CA GLY A 401 -22.88 18.80 19.70
C GLY A 401 -22.46 17.80 18.63
N ALA A 402 -23.15 17.79 17.48
CA ALA A 402 -22.89 16.81 16.44
C ALA A 402 -22.97 17.43 15.04
N VAL A 403 -21.89 17.26 14.27
CA VAL A 403 -21.77 17.79 12.91
C VAL A 403 -21.78 16.67 11.86
N ALA A 404 -22.23 16.97 10.65
CA ALA A 404 -22.27 16.01 9.54
C ALA A 404 -21.39 16.43 8.36
N ILE A 405 -20.52 15.54 7.89
CA ILE A 405 -19.66 15.74 6.70
C ILE A 405 -20.01 14.71 5.61
N HIS A 406 -20.29 15.21 4.41
CA HIS A 406 -20.59 14.41 3.23
C HIS A 406 -20.31 15.20 1.93
N ALA A 407 -20.53 14.57 0.76
CA ALA A 407 -20.07 15.10 -0.53
C ALA A 407 -20.71 16.43 -0.94
N ASP A 408 -21.95 16.66 -0.49
CA ASP A 408 -22.72 17.86 -0.84
C ASP A 408 -22.29 19.09 -0.02
N LYS A 409 -21.44 18.92 1.00
CA LYS A 409 -20.82 20.03 1.73
C LYS A 409 -19.70 20.62 0.86
N THR A 410 -19.62 21.94 0.82
CA THR A 410 -18.52 22.64 0.16
C THR A 410 -17.19 22.36 0.88
N GLN A 411 -16.06 22.53 0.20
CA GLN A 411 -14.75 22.27 0.81
C GLN A 411 -14.50 23.16 2.04
N GLN A 412 -14.91 24.43 1.98
CA GLN A 412 -14.76 25.38 3.08
C GLN A 412 -15.62 24.96 4.29
N GLU A 413 -16.84 24.51 4.05
CA GLU A 413 -17.69 23.95 5.13
C GLU A 413 -17.06 22.71 5.74
N ARG A 414 -16.56 21.77 4.93
CA ARG A 414 -15.91 20.55 5.42
C ARG A 414 -14.73 20.89 6.33
N LEU A 415 -13.88 21.85 5.95
CA LEU A 415 -12.75 22.29 6.78
C LEU A 415 -13.21 22.89 8.11
N ARG A 416 -14.21 23.78 8.11
CA ARG A 416 -14.75 24.37 9.34
C ARG A 416 -15.37 23.32 10.27
N LEU A 417 -16.12 22.36 9.70
CA LEU A 417 -16.73 21.28 10.48
C LEU A 417 -15.67 20.35 11.08
N LEU A 418 -14.59 20.06 10.34
CA LEU A 418 -13.45 19.30 10.88
C LEU A 418 -12.75 20.06 11.99
N GLU A 419 -12.54 21.36 11.83
CA GLU A 419 -11.94 22.23 12.86
C GLU A 419 -12.80 22.23 14.13
N SER A 420 -14.12 22.37 14.01
CA SER A 420 -15.04 22.29 15.17
C SER A 420 -14.99 20.94 15.89
N PHE A 421 -14.77 19.85 15.15
CA PHE A 421 -14.61 18.52 15.73
C PHE A 421 -13.26 18.36 16.45
N VAL A 422 -12.17 18.80 15.82
CA VAL A 422 -10.81 18.75 16.40
C VAL A 422 -10.70 19.60 17.66
N ASN A 423 -11.39 20.74 17.71
CA ASN A 423 -11.43 21.63 18.88
C ASN A 423 -12.45 21.19 19.95
N LEU A 424 -13.14 20.05 19.76
CA LEU A 424 -14.21 19.55 20.63
C LEU A 424 -15.41 20.52 20.82
N GLU A 425 -15.58 21.51 19.94
CA GLU A 425 -16.79 22.34 19.89
C GLU A 425 -18.01 21.51 19.48
N ALA A 426 -17.78 20.54 18.57
CA ALA A 426 -18.74 19.51 18.21
C ALA A 426 -18.08 18.13 18.40
N PRO A 427 -18.21 17.50 19.59
CA PRO A 427 -17.51 16.26 19.94
C PRO A 427 -17.91 15.06 19.08
N VAL A 428 -19.05 15.12 18.37
CA VAL A 428 -19.51 14.06 17.47
C VAL A 428 -19.41 14.49 16.01
N LEU A 429 -18.71 13.71 15.19
CA LEU A 429 -18.66 13.88 13.75
C LEU A 429 -19.29 12.70 13.03
N VAL A 430 -20.40 12.94 12.33
CA VAL A 430 -21.07 11.94 11.49
C VAL A 430 -20.61 12.10 10.05
N SER A 431 -20.13 11.02 9.44
CA SER A 431 -19.56 11.08 8.11
C SER A 431 -20.01 9.91 7.24
N THR A 432 -20.18 10.18 5.95
CA THR A 432 -20.15 9.09 4.95
C THR A 432 -18.72 8.59 4.75
N ASN A 433 -18.49 7.57 3.92
CA ASN A 433 -17.17 7.03 3.53
C ASN A 433 -16.23 8.04 2.81
N LEU A 434 -16.44 9.34 2.96
CA LEU A 434 -15.55 10.40 2.51
C LEU A 434 -14.40 10.65 3.49
N LEU A 435 -14.66 10.53 4.80
CA LEU A 435 -13.63 10.69 5.83
C LEU A 435 -13.01 9.35 6.27
N SER A 436 -13.51 8.24 5.74
CA SER A 436 -13.03 6.89 6.07
C SER A 436 -11.62 6.60 5.57
N ARG A 437 -11.11 7.42 4.64
CA ARG A 437 -9.92 7.13 3.84
C ARG A 437 -8.92 8.29 3.94
N GLY A 438 -7.67 8.00 4.30
CA GLY A 438 -6.58 8.96 4.37
C GLY A 438 -6.56 9.92 5.56
N MET A 439 -7.67 10.56 5.97
CA MET A 439 -7.59 11.60 7.01
C MET A 439 -7.18 11.10 8.41
N ASP A 440 -6.06 11.60 8.90
CA ASP A 440 -5.62 11.51 10.28
C ASP A 440 -6.35 12.54 11.13
N LEU A 441 -7.47 12.11 11.69
CA LEU A 441 -8.07 12.79 12.82
C LEU A 441 -7.27 12.34 14.04
N LEU A 442 -6.22 13.10 14.36
CA LEU A 442 -5.48 12.92 15.61
C LEU A 442 -6.49 13.00 16.76
N ASN A 443 -6.43 12.06 17.69
CA ASN A 443 -7.23 12.02 18.91
C ASN A 443 -8.73 11.69 18.73
N VAL A 444 -9.10 10.74 17.87
CA VAL A 444 -10.44 10.14 17.92
C VAL A 444 -10.46 9.03 18.97
N GLU A 445 -11.25 9.18 20.03
CA GLU A 445 -11.35 8.21 21.13
C GLU A 445 -12.34 7.09 20.79
N ASN A 446 -13.44 7.44 20.10
CA ASN A 446 -14.49 6.51 19.74
C ASN A 446 -14.75 6.51 18.23
N VAL A 447 -14.79 5.32 17.64
CA VAL A 447 -15.28 5.10 16.27
C VAL A 447 -16.57 4.30 16.34
N VAL A 448 -17.60 4.75 15.62
CA VAL A 448 -18.84 3.99 15.44
C VAL A 448 -19.06 3.69 13.97
N VAL A 449 -19.02 2.42 13.60
CA VAL A 449 -19.45 1.93 12.28
C VAL A 449 -20.96 1.68 12.37
N TYR A 450 -21.76 2.69 12.04
CA TYR A 450 -23.22 2.64 12.16
C TYR A 450 -23.86 1.82 11.04
N ASP A 451 -23.38 2.05 9.81
CA ASP A 451 -23.68 1.21 8.65
C ASP A 451 -22.41 0.48 8.23
N PHE A 452 -22.49 -0.85 8.12
CA PHE A 452 -21.34 -1.67 7.77
C PHE A 452 -20.91 -1.40 6.31
N PRO A 453 -19.60 -1.30 6.03
CA PRO A 453 -19.13 -1.01 4.67
C PRO A 453 -19.29 -2.22 3.75
N LYS A 454 -19.24 -1.98 2.43
CA LYS A 454 -19.39 -3.04 1.40
C LYS A 454 -18.14 -3.90 1.19
N LYS A 455 -17.01 -3.54 1.78
CA LYS A 455 -15.73 -4.25 1.69
C LYS A 455 -15.11 -4.38 3.08
N ILE A 456 -14.48 -5.52 3.36
CA ILE A 456 -13.79 -5.71 4.64
C ILE A 456 -12.59 -4.78 4.82
N ALA A 457 -11.93 -4.43 3.71
CA ALA A 457 -10.84 -3.45 3.69
C ALA A 457 -11.27 -2.12 4.29
N ASP A 458 -12.42 -1.60 3.83
CA ASP A 458 -12.98 -0.35 4.32
C ASP A 458 -13.26 -0.44 5.83
N TYR A 459 -13.81 -1.55 6.32
CA TYR A 459 -14.05 -1.76 7.76
C TYR A 459 -12.76 -1.59 8.59
N VAL A 460 -11.66 -2.21 8.16
CA VAL A 460 -10.36 -2.07 8.85
C VAL A 460 -9.89 -0.62 8.86
N HIS A 461 -10.07 0.11 7.76
CA HIS A 461 -9.72 1.53 7.70
C HIS A 461 -10.59 2.42 8.59
N LEU A 462 -11.88 2.10 8.74
CA LEU A 462 -12.80 2.81 9.63
C LEU A 462 -12.36 2.66 11.08
N VAL A 463 -12.20 1.42 11.53
CA VAL A 463 -11.80 1.10 12.91
C VAL A 463 -10.39 1.62 13.22
N GLY A 464 -9.49 1.61 12.22
CA GLY A 464 -8.15 2.19 12.34
C GLY A 464 -8.10 3.72 12.45
N ARG A 465 -9.23 4.43 12.59
CA ARG A 465 -9.27 5.89 12.86
C ARG A 465 -9.05 6.23 14.33
N THR A 466 -9.16 5.25 15.23
CA THR A 466 -8.86 5.39 16.67
C THR A 466 -7.65 4.53 17.07
N GLY A 467 -7.14 4.70 18.30
CA GLY A 467 -5.99 3.98 18.83
C GLY A 467 -4.67 4.29 18.10
N ARG A 468 -4.46 5.56 17.72
CA ARG A 468 -3.29 6.03 16.97
C ARG A 468 -2.25 6.65 17.92
N GLY A 469 -1.31 5.83 18.37
CA GLY A 469 -0.22 6.22 19.28
C GLY A 469 0.19 5.03 20.16
N ASP A 470 1.45 4.99 20.59
CA ASP A 470 1.99 3.87 21.38
C ASP A 470 1.27 3.70 22.73
N ASP A 471 0.65 4.78 23.26
CA ASP A 471 -0.06 4.81 24.56
C ASP A 471 -1.56 5.19 24.45
N SER A 472 -2.13 5.30 23.25
CA SER A 472 -3.55 5.67 23.08
C SER A 472 -4.44 4.43 22.88
N PHE A 473 -5.39 4.21 23.79
CA PHE A 473 -6.44 3.21 23.61
C PHE A 473 -7.61 3.81 22.84
N GLY A 474 -8.16 3.07 21.89
CA GLY A 474 -9.33 3.46 21.11
C GLY A 474 -10.51 2.52 21.32
N ASN A 475 -11.73 3.01 21.20
CA ASN A 475 -12.94 2.18 21.24
C ASN A 475 -13.65 2.19 19.89
N ALA A 476 -14.02 1.03 19.37
CA ALA A 476 -14.76 0.89 18.13
C ALA A 476 -16.06 0.08 18.31
N LEU A 477 -17.20 0.73 18.16
CA LEU A 477 -18.52 0.09 18.12
C LEU A 477 -18.95 -0.15 16.68
N THR A 478 -19.35 -1.36 16.34
CA THR A 478 -19.78 -1.74 14.99
C THR A 478 -21.15 -2.40 15.05
N PHE A 479 -22.12 -1.87 14.30
CA PHE A 479 -23.40 -2.52 14.10
C PHE A 479 -23.36 -3.39 12.83
N VAL A 480 -23.81 -4.62 12.96
CA VAL A 480 -24.02 -5.57 11.86
C VAL A 480 -25.46 -6.08 11.87
N ASN A 481 -25.99 -6.43 10.71
CA ASN A 481 -27.30 -7.06 10.57
C ASN A 481 -27.31 -8.07 9.40
N GLU A 482 -28.47 -8.65 9.08
CA GLU A 482 -28.60 -9.62 8.00
C GLU A 482 -28.24 -9.05 6.60
N GLU A 483 -28.31 -7.74 6.40
CA GLU A 483 -27.93 -7.08 5.13
C GLU A 483 -26.43 -7.23 4.85
N ASP A 484 -25.61 -7.40 5.90
CA ASP A 484 -24.15 -7.48 5.84
C ASP A 484 -23.61 -8.91 5.66
N HIS A 485 -24.51 -9.89 5.47
CA HIS A 485 -24.18 -11.32 5.49
C HIS A 485 -23.03 -11.74 4.55
N SER A 486 -22.89 -11.06 3.41
CA SER A 486 -21.90 -11.36 2.39
C SER A 486 -20.47 -11.24 2.91
N LEU A 487 -20.24 -10.36 3.89
CA LEU A 487 -18.92 -10.07 4.47
C LEU A 487 -18.64 -10.85 5.75
N PHE A 488 -19.62 -11.57 6.31
CA PHE A 488 -19.43 -12.32 7.56
C PHE A 488 -18.36 -13.41 7.47
N ARG A 489 -18.19 -14.03 6.30
CA ARG A 489 -17.14 -15.03 6.06
C ARG A 489 -15.73 -14.43 6.15
N GLU A 490 -15.56 -13.15 5.82
CA GLU A 490 -14.29 -12.43 5.92
C GLU A 490 -14.12 -11.76 7.30
N LEU A 491 -15.22 -11.25 7.87
CA LEU A 491 -15.23 -10.57 9.17
C LEU A 491 -14.91 -11.52 10.33
N VAL A 492 -15.50 -12.72 10.35
CA VAL A 492 -15.34 -13.67 11.48
C VAL A 492 -13.88 -14.08 11.72
N PRO A 493 -13.09 -14.51 10.71
CA PRO A 493 -11.67 -14.80 10.89
C PRO A 493 -10.88 -13.61 11.44
N LEU A 494 -11.19 -12.41 10.94
CA LEU A 494 -10.52 -11.17 11.33
C LEU A 494 -10.81 -10.80 12.80
N LEU A 495 -12.07 -10.89 13.25
CA LEU A 495 -12.44 -10.66 14.64
C LEU A 495 -11.85 -11.72 15.58
N ARG A 496 -11.82 -12.99 15.16
CA ARG A 496 -11.20 -14.08 15.94
C ARG A 496 -9.71 -13.87 16.13
N LYS A 497 -8.99 -13.46 15.08
CA LYS A 497 -7.56 -13.14 15.16
C LYS A 497 -7.32 -12.01 16.17
N ALA A 498 -8.19 -11.01 16.20
CA ALA A 498 -8.15 -9.90 17.15
C ALA A 498 -8.77 -10.22 18.53
N LYS A 499 -9.21 -11.47 18.78
CA LYS A 499 -9.87 -11.91 20.02
C LYS A 499 -11.13 -11.11 20.39
N VAL A 500 -11.84 -10.58 19.39
CA VAL A 500 -13.08 -9.83 19.56
C VAL A 500 -14.28 -10.79 19.62
N SER A 501 -15.22 -10.54 20.53
CA SER A 501 -16.45 -11.33 20.64
C SER A 501 -17.34 -11.15 19.41
N VAL A 502 -17.74 -12.25 18.79
CA VAL A 502 -18.63 -12.25 17.62
C VAL A 502 -20.06 -12.57 18.08
N PRO A 503 -21.08 -11.77 17.68
CA PRO A 503 -22.48 -12.07 17.98
C PRO A 503 -22.91 -13.45 17.46
N ARG A 504 -23.81 -14.13 18.18
CA ARG A 504 -24.27 -15.49 17.82
C ARG A 504 -25.03 -15.48 16.50
N GLU A 505 -25.76 -14.42 16.25
CA GLU A 505 -26.58 -14.15 15.09
C GLU A 505 -25.74 -14.16 13.80
N VAL A 506 -24.50 -13.64 13.86
CA VAL A 506 -23.55 -13.69 12.72
C VAL A 506 -23.23 -15.14 12.35
N TYR A 507 -23.00 -16.02 13.34
CA TYR A 507 -22.76 -17.44 13.08
C TYR A 507 -24.01 -18.14 12.52
N GLN A 508 -25.19 -17.80 13.04
CA GLN A 508 -26.45 -18.35 12.56
C GLN A 508 -26.73 -17.94 11.11
N SER A 509 -26.47 -16.68 10.74
CA SER A 509 -26.61 -16.18 9.37
C SER A 509 -25.72 -16.95 8.39
N ILE A 510 -24.45 -17.18 8.74
CA ILE A 510 -23.53 -18.02 7.93
C ILE A 510 -24.06 -19.45 7.77
N GLN A 511 -24.58 -20.06 8.86
CA GLN A 511 -25.11 -21.42 8.82
C GLN A 511 -26.37 -21.53 7.96
N LEU A 512 -27.29 -20.58 8.09
CA LEU A 512 -28.52 -20.48 7.29
C LEU A 512 -28.19 -20.36 5.80
N GLU A 513 -27.21 -19.54 5.44
CA GLU A 513 -26.78 -19.39 4.05
C GLU A 513 -26.15 -20.67 3.51
N ASN A 514 -25.31 -21.35 4.31
CA ASN A 514 -24.75 -22.65 3.92
C ASN A 514 -25.86 -23.70 3.71
N ALA A 515 -26.89 -23.69 4.55
CA ALA A 515 -28.04 -24.58 4.41
C ALA A 515 -28.85 -24.27 3.14
N LYS A 516 -29.11 -22.97 2.85
CA LYS A 516 -29.76 -22.52 1.61
C LYS A 516 -28.95 -22.91 0.37
N GLN A 517 -27.63 -22.74 0.40
CA GLN A 517 -26.74 -23.11 -0.70
C GLN A 517 -26.77 -24.62 -0.95
N ARG A 518 -26.69 -25.43 0.11
CA ARG A 518 -26.81 -26.89 0.00
C ARG A 518 -28.17 -27.31 -0.55
N ALA A 519 -29.26 -26.71 -0.08
CA ALA A 519 -30.60 -27.01 -0.57
C ALA A 519 -30.75 -26.68 -2.07
N ARG A 520 -30.25 -25.52 -2.51
CA ARG A 520 -30.21 -25.14 -3.93
C ARG A 520 -29.39 -26.11 -4.77
N SER A 521 -28.21 -26.50 -4.30
CA SER A 521 -27.38 -27.49 -5.01
C SER A 521 -28.07 -28.85 -5.12
N SER A 522 -28.74 -29.31 -4.05
CA SER A 522 -29.51 -30.56 -4.07
C SER A 522 -30.71 -30.47 -5.03
N GLU A 523 -31.41 -29.33 -5.08
CA GLU A 523 -32.53 -29.12 -5.99
C GLU A 523 -32.10 -29.15 -7.47
N ILE A 524 -30.95 -28.53 -7.80
CA ILE A 524 -30.36 -28.58 -9.14
C ILE A 524 -30.03 -30.03 -9.55
N VAL A 525 -29.41 -30.81 -8.65
CA VAL A 525 -29.07 -32.22 -8.91
C VAL A 525 -30.33 -33.07 -9.14
N ILE A 526 -31.41 -32.80 -8.39
CA ILE A 526 -32.69 -33.50 -8.56
C ILE A 526 -33.33 -33.12 -9.91
N ASP A 527 -33.30 -31.85 -10.31
CA ASP A 527 -33.84 -31.40 -11.59
C ASP A 527 -33.05 -31.97 -12.79
N GLU A 528 -31.72 -31.97 -12.72
CA GLU A 528 -30.87 -32.62 -13.73
C GLU A 528 -31.15 -34.12 -13.83
N SER A 529 -31.31 -34.81 -12.70
CA SER A 529 -31.67 -36.23 -12.67
C SER A 529 -33.03 -36.50 -13.30
N ARG A 530 -34.03 -35.65 -13.03
CA ARG A 530 -35.38 -35.72 -13.65
C ARG A 530 -35.34 -35.41 -15.13
N ARG A 531 -34.47 -34.50 -15.57
CA ARG A 531 -34.27 -34.19 -16.99
C ARG A 531 -33.61 -35.35 -17.73
N ALA A 532 -32.57 -35.95 -17.16
CA ALA A 532 -31.91 -37.14 -17.71
C ALA A 532 -32.88 -38.34 -17.79
N PHE A 533 -33.73 -38.52 -16.78
CA PHE A 533 -34.76 -39.56 -16.80
C PHE A 533 -35.77 -39.35 -17.94
N ARG A 534 -36.28 -38.12 -18.12
CA ARG A 534 -37.20 -37.78 -19.23
C ARG A 534 -36.56 -38.03 -20.60
N ILE A 535 -35.31 -37.62 -20.79
CA ILE A 535 -34.57 -37.84 -22.06
C ILE A 535 -34.45 -39.33 -22.36
N ARG A 536 -34.14 -40.14 -21.34
CA ARG A 536 -34.02 -41.60 -21.47
C ARG A 536 -35.36 -42.25 -21.83
N GLU A 537 -36.46 -41.77 -21.25
CA GLU A 537 -37.82 -42.25 -21.56
C GLU A 537 -38.19 -41.96 -23.01
N THR A 538 -37.97 -40.73 -23.50
CA THR A 538 -38.18 -40.39 -24.92
C THR A 538 -37.31 -41.20 -25.88
N LEU A 539 -36.04 -41.46 -25.53
CA LEU A 539 -35.15 -42.31 -26.35
C LEU A 539 -35.62 -43.77 -26.40
N MET A 540 -36.14 -44.29 -25.28
CA MET A 540 -36.70 -45.64 -25.23
C MET A 540 -38.00 -45.76 -26.03
N ASP A 541 -38.84 -44.73 -25.99
CA ASP A 541 -40.04 -44.65 -26.84
C ASP A 541 -39.65 -44.61 -28.33
N GLU A 542 -38.71 -43.74 -28.73
CA GLU A 542 -38.22 -43.67 -30.11
C GLU A 542 -37.62 -44.99 -30.60
N LEU A 543 -36.81 -45.67 -29.76
CA LEU A 543 -36.29 -47.00 -30.07
C LEU A 543 -37.40 -48.06 -30.17
N GLY A 544 -38.45 -47.95 -29.36
CA GLY A 544 -39.64 -48.79 -29.44
C GLY A 544 -40.41 -48.60 -30.75
N THR A 545 -40.56 -47.35 -31.20
CA THR A 545 -41.17 -47.03 -32.50
C THR A 545 -40.35 -47.59 -33.65
N ILE A 546 -39.03 -47.38 -33.63
CA ILE A 546 -38.10 -47.92 -34.63
C ILE A 546 -38.18 -49.45 -34.64
N ALA A 547 -38.11 -50.11 -33.48
CA ALA A 547 -38.22 -51.57 -33.43
C ALA A 547 -39.55 -52.11 -33.99
N SER A 548 -40.62 -51.33 -33.89
CA SER A 548 -41.94 -51.65 -34.44
C SER A 548 -41.95 -51.49 -35.97
N GLU A 549 -41.39 -50.40 -36.50
CA GLU A 549 -41.21 -50.19 -37.95
C GLU A 549 -40.36 -51.29 -38.60
N TRP A 550 -39.29 -51.72 -37.94
CA TRP A 550 -38.43 -52.81 -38.43
C TRP A 550 -39.14 -54.16 -38.46
N LYS A 551 -40.05 -54.44 -37.50
CA LYS A 551 -40.91 -55.62 -37.53
C LYS A 551 -41.90 -55.58 -38.68
N GLU A 552 -42.51 -54.43 -38.96
CA GLU A 552 -43.39 -54.25 -40.11
C GLU A 552 -42.64 -54.42 -41.44
N TRP A 553 -41.42 -53.89 -41.53
CA TRP A 553 -40.53 -54.08 -42.68
C TRP A 553 -40.18 -55.55 -42.91
N GLY A 554 -39.85 -56.29 -41.85
CA GLY A 554 -39.59 -57.73 -41.89
C GLY A 554 -40.79 -58.55 -42.37
N CYS A 555 -42.00 -58.19 -41.91
CA CYS A 555 -43.25 -58.81 -42.38
C CYS A 555 -43.54 -58.51 -43.86
N HIS A 556 -43.26 -57.28 -44.32
CA HIS A 556 -43.38 -56.92 -45.74
C HIS A 556 -42.38 -57.67 -46.63
N ASN A 557 -41.15 -57.84 -46.16
CA ASN A 557 -40.10 -58.51 -46.92
C ASN A 557 -40.33 -60.03 -47.00
N ASN A 558 -40.89 -60.64 -45.95
CA ASN A 558 -41.32 -62.05 -45.98
C ASN A 558 -42.53 -62.29 -46.90
N LYS A 559 -43.43 -61.31 -47.06
CA LYS A 559 -44.50 -61.36 -48.07
C LYS A 559 -43.92 -61.29 -49.49
N ARG A 560 -42.94 -60.41 -49.75
CA ARG A 560 -42.24 -60.33 -51.05
C ARG A 560 -41.45 -61.59 -51.39
N ARG A 561 -40.76 -62.19 -50.41
CA ARG A 561 -40.05 -63.47 -50.61
C ARG A 561 -40.98 -64.66 -50.87
N ARG A 562 -42.25 -64.61 -50.42
CA ARG A 562 -43.26 -65.61 -50.79
C ARG A 562 -43.73 -65.43 -52.24
N THR A 563 -43.94 -64.19 -52.69
CA THR A 563 -44.33 -63.92 -54.08
C THR A 563 -43.22 -64.22 -55.10
N ASP A 564 -41.94 -64.03 -54.74
CA ASP A 564 -40.81 -64.36 -55.62
C ASP A 564 -40.51 -65.88 -55.70
N ARG A 565 -40.91 -66.65 -54.68
CA ARG A 565 -40.77 -68.12 -54.69
C ARG A 565 -41.80 -68.78 -55.60
N ASP A 566 -42.98 -68.19 -55.75
CA ASP A 566 -44.03 -68.69 -56.64
C ASP A 566 -43.76 -68.36 -58.12
N HIS A 567 -42.83 -67.44 -58.42
CA HIS A 567 -42.40 -67.10 -59.79
C HIS A 567 -41.29 -68.00 -60.36
N TRP A 568 -40.65 -68.85 -59.55
CA TRP A 568 -39.55 -69.74 -59.96
C TRP A 568 -39.95 -71.23 -60.00
N SER A 569 -41.26 -71.52 -60.02
CA SER A 569 -41.82 -72.88 -60.15
C SER A 569 -42.66 -73.09 -61.41
N THR A 570 -42.66 -72.13 -62.34
CA THR A 570 -43.20 -72.27 -63.70
C THR A 570 -42.32 -71.52 -64.70
N ALA A 571 -41.19 -72.14 -65.09
CA ALA A 571 -40.45 -71.89 -66.31
C ALA A 571 -39.61 -73.13 -66.64
#